data_AF-A0A2P2K2V9-F1
#
_entry.id   AF-A0A2P2K2V9-F1
#
_cell.length_a   1.000
_cell.length_b   1.000
_cell.length_c   1.000
_cell.angle_alpha   90.00
_cell.angle_beta   90.00
_cell.angle_gamma   90.00
#
_symmetry.space_group_name_H-M   'P 1'
#
loop_
_entity.id
_entity.type
_entity.pdbx_description
1 polymer ?
#
loop_
_entity_poly.entity_id
_entity_poly.type
_entity_poly.pdbx_seq_one_letter_code
_entity_poly.pdbx_strand_id
1 'polypeptide(L)'
;MTDDLCVLKLAIEQLDAVVKDLYRHTGNKWPLVILHNKRVRALLENPSNRELIEEWIEKDVLYATPHGSNDDWYWLYAAVKLRCLLVTNDEMRDHIFELLARSFFLKWKERHQVRYMFVKGNLKLQMPPPFSVVIQESATGSWHVPIASDGIEESAQSWLCIVRQSTSNTREEDARKDNGICHERNQISSCNIESVASSNNIHDDQDSFDIDDKIPHMLGKRKERSPPHTGLSSS
;
A
#
# COMPACT_ATOMS: atom_id res chain seq x y z
N MET A 1 -17.61 25.56 31.49
CA MET A 1 -18.20 24.24 31.25
C MET A 1 -18.02 23.92 29.78
N THR A 2 -16.83 23.45 29.44
CA THR A 2 -16.45 23.01 28.09
C THR A 2 -16.36 21.51 28.20
N ASP A 3 -17.47 20.83 27.90
CA ASP A 3 -17.52 19.39 28.01
C ASP A 3 -16.66 18.75 26.92
N ASP A 4 -15.73 17.94 27.42
CA ASP A 4 -14.94 16.93 26.74
C ASP A 4 -15.83 15.99 25.92
N LEU A 5 -16.18 16.40 24.71
CA LEU A 5 -16.65 15.49 23.66
C LEU A 5 -15.52 15.26 22.64
N CYS A 6 -14.36 14.83 23.14
CA CYS A 6 -13.23 14.36 22.35
C CYS A 6 -13.48 12.92 21.83
N VAL A 7 -14.67 12.70 21.24
CA VAL A 7 -15.00 11.47 20.51
C VAL A 7 -14.85 11.80 19.03
N LEU A 8 -13.66 11.51 18.49
CA LEU A 8 -13.35 11.39 17.05
C LEU A 8 -14.37 12.10 16.13
N LYS A 9 -14.41 13.43 16.19
CA LYS A 9 -15.12 14.21 15.19
C LYS A 9 -14.37 13.95 13.90
N LEU A 10 -14.94 13.14 13.00
CA LEU A 10 -14.36 12.96 11.68
C LEU A 10 -14.18 14.35 11.08
N ALA A 11 -12.94 14.77 10.88
CA ALA A 11 -12.64 16.03 10.23
C ALA A 11 -12.95 15.84 8.75
N ILE A 12 -14.21 16.05 8.37
CA ILE A 12 -14.68 15.92 6.99
C ILE A 12 -13.86 16.78 6.03
N GLU A 13 -13.38 17.93 6.49
CA GLU A 13 -12.46 18.81 5.75
C GLU A 13 -11.14 18.12 5.40
N GLN A 14 -10.59 17.30 6.31
CA GLN A 14 -9.38 16.52 6.03
C GLN A 14 -9.66 15.41 5.03
N LEU A 15 -10.81 14.72 5.17
CA LEU A 15 -11.21 13.68 4.22
C LEU A 15 -11.42 14.26 2.83
N ASP A 16 -12.13 15.39 2.71
CA ASP A 16 -12.34 16.11 1.46
C ASP A 16 -11.03 16.58 0.83
N ALA A 17 -10.09 17.10 1.64
CA ALA A 17 -8.76 17.48 1.15
C ALA A 17 -8.01 16.28 0.54
N VAL A 18 -8.08 15.10 1.18
CA VAL A 18 -7.50 13.85 0.66
C VAL A 18 -8.17 13.43 -0.65
N VAL A 19 -9.51 13.41 -0.68
CA VAL A 19 -10.28 13.03 -1.87
C VAL A 19 -9.95 13.94 -3.06
N LYS A 20 -9.95 15.26 -2.86
CA LYS A 20 -9.63 16.26 -3.89
C LYS A 20 -8.18 16.15 -4.36
N ASP A 21 -7.24 15.89 -3.45
CA ASP A 21 -5.83 15.73 -3.82
C ASP A 21 -5.60 14.47 -4.66
N LEU A 22 -6.21 13.35 -4.28
CA LEU A 22 -6.18 12.12 -5.06
C LEU A 22 -6.81 12.30 -6.43
N TYR A 23 -7.99 12.94 -6.51
CA TYR A 23 -8.67 13.21 -7.79
C TYR A 23 -7.78 13.98 -8.77
N ARG A 24 -7.03 14.97 -8.28
CA ARG A 24 -6.06 15.72 -9.11
C ARG A 24 -4.88 14.86 -9.53
N HIS A 25 -4.31 14.09 -8.62
CA HIS A 25 -3.13 13.25 -8.89
C HIS A 25 -3.43 12.07 -9.83
N THR A 26 -4.64 11.52 -9.82
CA THR A 26 -5.03 10.35 -10.64
C THR A 26 -5.56 10.71 -12.03
N GLY A 27 -5.52 11.99 -12.41
CA GLY A 27 -6.02 12.45 -13.70
C GLY A 27 -7.54 12.41 -13.80
N ASN A 28 -8.23 12.97 -12.81
CA ASN A 28 -9.69 13.08 -12.72
C ASN A 28 -10.43 11.75 -12.44
N LYS A 29 -9.80 10.83 -11.71
CA LYS A 29 -10.46 9.62 -11.21
C LYS A 29 -10.75 9.77 -9.72
N TRP A 30 -12.02 9.70 -9.35
CA TRP A 30 -12.41 9.77 -7.96
C TRP A 30 -11.94 8.53 -7.18
N PRO A 31 -11.39 8.69 -5.96
CA PRO A 31 -11.15 7.57 -5.08
C PRO A 31 -12.48 7.03 -4.53
N LEU A 32 -12.55 5.72 -4.29
CA LEU A 32 -13.65 5.12 -3.54
C LEU A 32 -13.45 5.40 -2.04
N VAL A 33 -14.38 6.14 -1.46
CA VAL A 33 -14.46 6.41 -0.03
C VAL A 33 -15.28 5.32 0.64
N ILE A 34 -14.72 4.69 1.67
CA ILE A 34 -15.42 3.67 2.46
C ILE A 34 -15.59 4.21 3.88
N LEU A 35 -16.84 4.33 4.34
CA LEU A 35 -17.17 4.80 5.68
C LEU A 35 -18.25 3.92 6.30
N HIS A 36 -18.16 3.69 7.60
CA HIS A 36 -19.23 3.01 8.32
C HIS A 36 -20.55 3.80 8.26
N ASN A 37 -21.69 3.13 8.03
CA ASN A 37 -22.99 3.78 7.84
C ASN A 37 -23.39 4.73 8.99
N LYS A 38 -23.02 4.40 10.22
CA LYS A 38 -23.19 5.30 11.39
C LYS A 38 -22.54 6.67 11.18
N ARG A 39 -21.33 6.72 10.60
CA ARG A 39 -20.62 7.97 10.31
C ARG A 39 -21.29 8.73 9.18
N VAL A 40 -21.68 8.03 8.11
CA VAL A 40 -22.38 8.64 6.97
C VAL A 40 -23.69 9.30 7.41
N ARG A 41 -24.50 8.64 8.25
CA ARG A 41 -25.73 9.24 8.82
C ARG A 41 -25.44 10.49 9.64
N ALA A 42 -24.45 10.43 10.54
CA ALA A 42 -24.08 11.58 11.36
C ALA A 42 -23.57 12.78 10.52
N LEU A 43 -22.91 12.52 9.38
CA LEU A 43 -22.51 13.58 8.45
C LEU A 43 -23.70 14.19 7.71
N LEU A 44 -24.66 13.37 7.28
CA LEU A 44 -25.89 13.83 6.61
C LEU A 44 -26.81 14.65 7.53
N GLU A 45 -26.79 14.38 8.84
CA GLU A 45 -27.52 15.16 9.86
C GLU A 45 -26.94 16.57 10.05
N ASN A 46 -25.66 16.79 9.68
CA ASN A 46 -25.02 18.11 9.76
C ASN A 46 -25.24 18.88 8.44
N PRO A 47 -25.97 20.02 8.44
CA PRO A 47 -26.24 20.79 7.23
C PRO A 47 -24.99 21.23 6.47
N SER A 48 -23.88 21.52 7.16
CA SER A 48 -22.62 21.96 6.54
C SER A 48 -21.92 20.87 5.73
N ASN A 49 -22.19 19.59 6.04
CA ASN A 49 -21.53 18.45 5.39
C ASN A 49 -22.44 17.77 4.37
N ARG A 50 -23.74 18.02 4.48
CA ARG A 50 -24.78 17.28 3.76
C ARG A 50 -24.61 17.32 2.25
N GLU A 51 -24.41 18.51 1.70
CA GLU A 51 -24.23 18.71 0.25
C GLU A 51 -23.06 17.90 -0.30
N LEU A 52 -21.91 17.92 0.39
CA LEU A 52 -20.72 17.16 0.00
C LEU A 52 -20.95 15.64 0.01
N ILE A 53 -21.62 15.13 1.04
CA ILE A 53 -21.90 13.69 1.13
C ILE A 53 -22.93 13.25 0.10
N GLU A 54 -23.97 14.05 -0.14
CA GLU A 54 -24.95 13.80 -1.21
C GLU A 54 -24.27 13.79 -2.58
N GLU A 55 -23.33 14.71 -2.85
CA GLU A 55 -22.51 14.70 -4.07
C GLU A 55 -21.71 13.38 -4.22
N TRP A 56 -21.07 12.92 -3.14
CA TRP A 56 -20.29 11.67 -3.19
C TRP A 56 -21.16 10.43 -3.40
N ILE A 57 -22.39 10.44 -2.88
CA ILE A 57 -23.38 9.38 -3.13
C ILE A 57 -23.83 9.43 -4.59
N GLU A 58 -24.16 10.61 -5.13
CA GLU A 58 -24.61 10.77 -6.52
C GLU A 58 -23.53 10.36 -7.53
N LYS A 59 -22.26 10.65 -7.24
CA LYS A 59 -21.12 10.24 -8.08
C LYS A 59 -20.75 8.76 -7.95
N ASP A 60 -21.39 8.01 -7.05
CA ASP A 60 -21.06 6.62 -6.71
C ASP A 60 -19.60 6.43 -6.24
N VAL A 61 -19.10 7.39 -5.45
CA VAL A 61 -17.72 7.39 -4.92
C VAL A 61 -17.66 7.14 -3.42
N LEU A 62 -18.81 6.98 -2.75
CA LEU A 62 -18.90 6.68 -1.32
C LEU A 62 -19.69 5.39 -1.09
N TYR A 63 -19.05 4.41 -0.45
CA TYR A 63 -19.69 3.20 0.03
C TYR A 63 -19.89 3.23 1.55
N ALA A 64 -21.14 3.12 1.99
CA ALA A 64 -21.51 3.08 3.40
C ALA A 64 -21.57 1.63 3.90
N THR A 65 -20.62 1.19 4.73
CA THR A 65 -20.61 -0.21 5.22
C THR A 65 -21.77 -0.47 6.19
N PRO A 66 -22.41 -1.66 6.13
CA PRO A 66 -23.60 -1.95 6.93
C PRO A 66 -23.29 -2.05 8.42
N HIS A 67 -24.29 -1.73 9.24
CA HIS A 67 -24.16 -1.73 10.69
C HIS A 67 -23.76 -3.10 11.23
N GLY A 68 -22.77 -3.12 12.14
CA GLY A 68 -22.30 -4.34 12.80
C GLY A 68 -21.28 -5.13 11.96
N SER A 69 -20.93 -4.65 10.77
CA SER A 69 -19.79 -5.18 10.01
C SER A 69 -18.53 -4.35 10.27
N ASN A 70 -17.37 -4.99 10.19
CA ASN A 70 -16.08 -4.29 10.26
C ASN A 70 -15.77 -3.69 8.87
N ASP A 71 -15.59 -2.37 8.80
CA ASP A 71 -15.22 -1.64 7.59
C ASP A 71 -13.84 -2.04 7.04
N ASP A 72 -12.96 -2.59 7.88
CA ASP A 72 -11.64 -3.10 7.50
C ASP A 72 -11.65 -4.06 6.32
N TRP A 73 -12.59 -5.00 6.34
CA TRP A 73 -12.69 -5.98 5.27
C TRP A 73 -13.09 -5.38 3.94
N TYR A 74 -13.86 -4.28 3.94
CA TYR A 74 -14.37 -3.68 2.71
C TYR A 74 -13.26 -2.93 1.99
N TRP A 75 -12.54 -2.06 2.70
CA TRP A 75 -11.46 -1.30 2.07
C TRP A 75 -10.28 -2.19 1.73
N LEU A 76 -10.00 -3.23 2.53
CA LEU A 76 -8.93 -4.18 2.21
C LEU A 76 -9.29 -4.98 0.97
N TYR A 77 -10.51 -5.53 0.92
CA TYR A 77 -10.97 -6.30 -0.24
C TYR A 77 -10.96 -5.45 -1.51
N ALA A 78 -11.49 -4.22 -1.46
CA ALA A 78 -11.52 -3.33 -2.62
C ALA A 78 -10.11 -3.05 -3.15
N ALA A 79 -9.17 -2.68 -2.27
CA ALA A 79 -7.80 -2.37 -2.65
C ALA A 79 -7.05 -3.58 -3.22
N VAL A 80 -7.21 -4.76 -2.60
CA VAL A 80 -6.57 -6.01 -3.06
C VAL A 80 -7.16 -6.47 -4.39
N LYS A 81 -8.49 -6.54 -4.50
CA LYS A 81 -9.18 -7.04 -5.70
C LYS A 81 -8.93 -6.15 -6.91
N LEU A 82 -8.91 -4.83 -6.72
CA LEU A 82 -8.68 -3.84 -7.78
C LEU A 82 -7.19 -3.53 -8.01
N ARG A 83 -6.28 -4.09 -7.20
CA ARG A 83 -4.82 -3.86 -7.28
C ARG A 83 -4.49 -2.35 -7.28
N CYS A 84 -5.12 -1.58 -6.38
CA CYS A 84 -5.00 -0.12 -6.33
C CYS A 84 -4.40 0.37 -5.02
N LEU A 85 -4.13 1.68 -4.95
CA LEU A 85 -3.62 2.33 -3.74
C LEU A 85 -4.68 2.32 -2.64
N LEU A 86 -4.24 2.09 -1.40
CA LEU A 86 -5.04 2.19 -0.19
C LEU A 86 -4.55 3.38 0.64
N VAL A 87 -5.39 4.39 0.81
CA VAL A 87 -5.05 5.58 1.59
C VAL A 87 -5.54 5.40 3.02
N THR A 88 -4.62 5.14 3.95
CA THR A 88 -4.93 4.98 5.37
C THR A 88 -3.68 5.19 6.23
N ASN A 89 -3.87 5.81 7.40
CA ASN A 89 -2.85 5.89 8.45
C ASN A 89 -2.96 4.73 9.45
N ASP A 90 -3.90 3.81 9.26
CA ASP A 90 -3.98 2.61 10.08
C ASP A 90 -2.73 1.75 9.89
N GLU A 91 -2.18 1.26 11.00
CA GLU A 91 -1.00 0.39 10.98
C GLU A 91 -1.34 -1.07 10.59
N MET A 92 -2.63 -1.41 10.61
CA MET A 92 -3.20 -2.73 10.34
C MET A 92 -2.59 -3.78 11.28
N ARG A 93 -2.52 -3.44 12.58
CA ARG A 93 -1.87 -4.24 13.64
C ARG A 93 -2.83 -5.16 14.38
N ASP A 94 -4.12 -5.08 14.11
CA ASP A 94 -5.12 -5.86 14.81
C ASP A 94 -4.98 -7.36 14.52
N HIS A 95 -5.37 -8.20 15.49
CA HIS A 95 -5.34 -9.67 15.38
C HIS A 95 -6.06 -10.21 14.12
N ILE A 96 -6.99 -9.43 13.56
CA ILE A 96 -7.68 -9.75 12.32
C ILE A 96 -6.69 -9.86 11.14
N PHE A 97 -5.70 -8.98 11.07
CA PHE A 97 -4.69 -8.99 10.01
C PHE A 97 -3.61 -10.06 10.24
N GLU A 98 -3.49 -10.64 11.44
CA GLU A 98 -2.61 -11.79 11.68
C GLU A 98 -3.05 -13.05 10.91
N LEU A 99 -4.32 -13.11 10.51
CA LEU A 99 -4.84 -14.15 9.62
C LEU A 99 -4.26 -14.06 8.20
N LEU A 100 -3.77 -12.89 7.81
CA LEU A 100 -3.12 -12.70 6.52
C LEU A 100 -1.69 -13.23 6.60
N ALA A 101 -1.23 -13.93 5.55
CA ALA A 101 0.13 -14.43 5.48
C ALA A 101 1.12 -13.26 5.67
N ARG A 102 1.81 -13.25 6.82
CA ARG A 102 2.62 -12.11 7.29
C ARG A 102 3.61 -11.60 6.24
N SER A 103 4.24 -12.49 5.49
CA SER A 103 5.21 -12.11 4.45
C SER A 103 4.58 -11.48 3.20
N PHE A 104 3.40 -11.93 2.78
CA PHE A 104 2.69 -11.36 1.63
C PHE A 104 2.06 -10.02 1.97
N PHE A 105 1.35 -9.96 3.10
CA PHE A 105 0.62 -8.75 3.50
C PHE A 105 1.55 -7.57 3.74
N LEU A 106 2.72 -7.78 4.36
CA LEU A 106 3.69 -6.70 4.57
C LEU A 106 4.23 -6.15 3.23
N LYS A 107 4.54 -7.02 2.27
CA LYS A 107 4.95 -6.60 0.92
C LYS A 107 3.83 -5.88 0.18
N TRP A 108 2.61 -6.38 0.28
CA TRP A 108 1.43 -5.71 -0.29
C TRP A 108 1.23 -4.33 0.32
N LYS A 109 1.31 -4.23 1.65
CA LYS A 109 1.20 -2.97 2.40
C LYS A 109 2.25 -1.96 1.95
N GLU A 110 3.52 -2.35 1.87
CA GLU A 110 4.61 -1.49 1.39
C GLU A 110 4.32 -0.91 -0.01
N ARG A 111 3.72 -1.71 -0.90
CA ARG A 111 3.49 -1.34 -2.30
C ARG A 111 2.20 -0.56 -2.56
N HIS A 112 1.22 -0.65 -1.68
CA HIS A 112 -0.14 -0.12 -1.90
C HIS A 112 -0.58 0.91 -0.85
N GLN A 113 -0.04 0.89 0.37
CA GLN A 113 -0.44 1.83 1.42
C GLN A 113 0.11 3.23 1.15
N VAL A 114 -0.78 4.19 0.97
CA VAL A 114 -0.48 5.62 0.99
C VAL A 114 -0.80 6.15 2.38
N ARG A 115 0.21 6.66 3.07
CA ARG A 115 0.02 7.38 4.34
C ARG A 115 -0.19 8.86 4.07
N TYR A 116 -0.78 9.56 5.01
CA TYR A 116 -0.99 11.00 4.90
C TYR A 116 -0.73 11.72 6.21
N MET A 117 -0.31 12.98 6.11
CA MET A 117 -0.16 13.85 7.27
C MET A 117 -0.60 15.28 6.95
N PHE A 118 -1.04 15.99 7.97
CA PHE A 118 -1.37 17.41 7.88
C PHE A 118 -0.31 18.22 8.63
N VAL A 119 0.53 18.94 7.90
CA VAL A 119 1.57 19.80 8.48
C VAL A 119 1.16 21.25 8.29
N LYS A 120 0.87 21.94 9.39
CA LYS A 120 0.36 23.33 9.37
C LYS A 120 -0.86 23.49 8.44
N GLY A 121 -1.77 22.52 8.45
CA GLY A 121 -2.97 22.51 7.61
C GLY A 121 -2.77 22.01 6.17
N ASN A 122 -1.54 21.79 5.72
CA ASN A 122 -1.27 21.27 4.38
C ASN A 122 -1.20 19.75 4.38
N LEU A 123 -1.97 19.12 3.50
CA LEU A 123 -1.93 17.69 3.25
C LEU A 123 -0.61 17.31 2.57
N LYS A 124 0.04 16.26 3.06
CA LYS A 124 1.11 15.55 2.36
C LYS A 124 0.77 14.07 2.29
N LEU A 125 0.76 13.53 1.08
CA LEU A 125 0.65 12.09 0.83
C LEU A 125 2.05 11.49 0.76
N GLN A 126 2.29 10.45 1.55
CA GLN A 126 3.47 9.62 1.47
C GLN A 126 3.12 8.41 0.59
N MET A 127 3.53 8.50 -0.67
CA MET A 127 3.33 7.46 -1.67
C MET A 127 4.24 6.26 -1.39
N PRO A 128 3.82 5.02 -1.73
CA PRO A 128 4.70 3.87 -1.79
C PRO A 128 5.97 4.16 -2.60
N PRO A 129 7.13 3.59 -2.20
CA PRO A 129 8.36 3.75 -2.97
C PRO A 129 8.18 3.18 -4.39
N PRO A 130 8.82 3.80 -5.41
CA PRO A 130 8.70 3.35 -6.80
C PRO A 130 9.48 2.06 -7.08
N PHE A 131 10.21 1.55 -6.09
CA PHE A 131 10.94 0.28 -6.13
C PHE A 131 10.66 -0.52 -4.85
N SER A 132 10.81 -1.84 -4.93
CA SER A 132 10.69 -2.73 -3.77
C SER A 132 12.04 -2.99 -3.14
N VAL A 133 12.12 -2.96 -1.80
CA VAL A 133 13.35 -3.28 -1.06
C VAL A 133 13.51 -4.80 -0.92
N VAL A 134 13.82 -5.45 -2.05
CA VAL A 134 14.02 -6.90 -2.15
C VAL A 134 15.25 -7.19 -3.00
N ILE A 135 15.75 -8.44 -2.95
CA ILE A 135 16.77 -8.89 -3.89
C ILE A 135 16.20 -8.85 -5.31
N GLN A 136 16.91 -8.22 -6.24
CA GLN A 136 16.48 -8.04 -7.62
C GLN A 136 17.59 -8.45 -8.59
N GLU A 137 17.22 -9.23 -9.61
CA GLU A 137 18.07 -9.52 -10.77
C GLU A 137 17.57 -8.72 -11.98
N SER A 138 18.47 -8.02 -12.67
CA SER A 138 18.15 -7.29 -13.89
C SER A 138 18.15 -8.21 -15.12
N ALA A 139 17.52 -7.78 -16.21
CA ALA A 139 17.55 -8.50 -17.48
C ALA A 139 18.97 -8.71 -18.06
N THR A 140 19.95 -7.90 -17.64
CA THR A 140 21.37 -8.02 -18.03
C THR A 140 22.17 -8.96 -17.11
N GLY A 141 21.52 -9.57 -16.11
CA GLY A 141 22.15 -10.44 -15.12
C GLY A 141 22.91 -9.71 -14.02
N SER A 142 22.61 -8.43 -13.79
CA SER A 142 23.14 -7.67 -12.65
C SER A 142 22.26 -7.90 -11.42
N TRP A 143 22.86 -7.97 -10.23
CA TRP A 143 22.14 -8.23 -8.98
C TRP A 143 22.19 -7.02 -8.05
N HIS A 144 21.05 -6.71 -7.43
CA HIS A 144 20.91 -5.69 -6.40
C HIS A 144 20.39 -6.34 -5.13
N VAL A 145 21.18 -6.30 -4.06
CA VAL A 145 20.89 -6.96 -2.78
C VAL A 145 20.81 -5.89 -1.68
N PRO A 146 19.64 -5.65 -1.07
CA PRO A 146 19.52 -4.71 0.04
C PRO A 146 20.16 -5.31 1.30
N ILE A 147 20.96 -4.51 2.01
CA ILE A 147 21.63 -4.90 3.26
C ILE A 147 20.73 -4.52 4.43
N ALA A 148 20.38 -5.47 5.30
CA ALA A 148 19.56 -5.17 6.48
C ALA A 148 20.23 -4.07 7.32
N SER A 149 19.49 -3.02 7.63
CA SER A 149 19.92 -1.94 8.53
C SER A 149 19.49 -2.25 9.96
N ASP A 150 20.35 -1.98 10.94
CA ASP A 150 20.09 -2.21 12.37
C ASP A 150 19.12 -1.17 13.00
N GLY A 151 18.45 -0.34 12.17
CA GLY A 151 17.33 0.50 12.59
C GLY A 151 17.69 1.80 13.33
N ILE A 152 18.97 2.22 13.29
CA ILE A 152 19.44 3.42 14.00
C ILE A 152 19.24 4.71 13.17
N GLU A 153 19.16 4.60 11.84
CA GLU A 153 18.87 5.74 10.96
C GLU A 153 17.93 5.33 9.82
N GLU A 154 16.77 5.97 9.71
CA GLU A 154 15.80 5.79 8.61
C GLU A 154 16.33 6.28 7.24
N SER A 155 17.56 6.79 7.17
CA SER A 155 17.99 7.66 6.05
C SER A 155 18.92 7.03 5.00
N ALA A 156 19.41 5.80 5.13
CA ALA A 156 20.19 5.18 4.04
C ALA A 156 20.12 3.65 4.04
N GLN A 157 19.12 3.09 3.36
CA GLN A 157 19.15 1.68 2.95
C GLN A 157 20.38 1.44 2.07
N SER A 158 21.34 0.65 2.54
CA SER A 158 22.54 0.27 1.78
C SER A 158 22.22 -0.88 0.82
N TRP A 159 22.85 -0.86 -0.36
CA TRP A 159 22.66 -1.86 -1.42
C TRP A 159 24.01 -2.41 -1.88
N LEU A 160 24.11 -3.72 -2.04
CA LEU A 160 25.20 -4.36 -2.76
C LEU A 160 24.79 -4.49 -4.24
N CYS A 161 25.58 -3.89 -5.12
CA CYS A 161 25.36 -3.95 -6.57
C CYS A 161 26.45 -4.84 -7.21
N ILE A 162 26.03 -5.87 -7.93
CA ILE A 162 26.89 -6.82 -8.62
C ILE A 162 26.59 -6.71 -10.11
N VAL A 163 27.48 -6.07 -10.86
CA VAL A 163 27.35 -5.88 -12.31
C VAL A 163 28.37 -6.71 -13.07
N ARG A 164 27.95 -7.30 -14.19
CA ARG A 164 28.89 -7.94 -15.13
C ARG A 164 29.53 -6.85 -15.98
N GLN A 165 30.86 -6.87 -16.11
CA GLN A 165 31.52 -6.01 -17.09
C GLN A 165 31.09 -6.48 -18.48
N SER A 166 30.55 -5.57 -19.28
CA SER A 166 30.30 -5.86 -20.68
C SER A 166 31.67 -6.07 -21.34
N THR A 167 31.87 -7.23 -21.96
CA THR A 167 32.98 -7.40 -22.89
C THR A 167 32.63 -6.61 -24.13
N SER A 168 32.92 -5.30 -24.12
CA SER A 168 33.08 -4.58 -25.38
C SER A 168 34.23 -5.28 -26.09
N ASN A 169 33.91 -6.04 -27.14
CA ASN A 169 34.92 -6.52 -28.06
C ASN A 169 35.49 -5.28 -28.77
N THR A 170 36.47 -4.62 -28.15
CA THR A 170 37.47 -3.86 -28.88
C THR A 170 38.27 -4.88 -29.69
N ARG A 171 37.77 -5.15 -30.91
CA ARG A 171 38.64 -5.62 -32.00
C ARG A 171 39.55 -4.46 -32.38
N GLU A 172 40.56 -4.22 -31.56
CA GLU A 172 41.78 -3.60 -32.05
C GLU A 172 42.72 -4.74 -32.42
N GLU A 173 42.68 -5.10 -33.70
CA GLU A 173 43.84 -5.70 -34.34
C GLU A 173 44.98 -4.70 -34.22
N ASP A 174 45.99 -5.00 -33.41
CA ASP A 174 47.36 -4.88 -33.89
C ASP A 174 48.35 -5.65 -33.01
N ALA A 175 49.16 -6.45 -33.68
CA ALA A 175 50.12 -7.36 -33.11
C ALA A 175 51.31 -6.63 -32.47
N ARG A 176 51.79 -7.14 -31.32
CA ARG A 176 53.19 -7.55 -31.10
C ARG A 176 53.43 -8.08 -29.67
N LYS A 177 53.88 -9.34 -29.64
CA LYS A 177 54.73 -10.06 -28.67
C LYS A 177 55.11 -9.33 -27.37
N ASP A 178 54.80 -9.93 -26.22
CA ASP A 178 55.84 -10.47 -25.33
C ASP A 178 55.27 -11.52 -24.35
N ASN A 179 56.09 -12.51 -24.02
CA ASN A 179 55.79 -13.60 -23.09
C ASN A 179 55.66 -13.08 -21.65
N GLY A 180 54.53 -13.36 -20.99
CA GLY A 180 54.36 -13.09 -19.57
C GLY A 180 53.23 -13.89 -18.98
N ILE A 181 53.58 -14.91 -18.19
CA ILE A 181 52.69 -15.75 -17.38
C ILE A 181 51.70 -14.88 -16.61
N CYS A 182 50.40 -15.01 -16.87
CA CYS A 182 49.34 -14.36 -16.12
C CYS A 182 48.94 -15.22 -14.91
N HIS A 183 49.49 -14.87 -13.74
CA HIS A 183 48.98 -15.32 -12.45
C HIS A 183 47.61 -14.67 -12.19
N GLU A 184 46.62 -15.50 -11.83
CA GLU A 184 45.37 -15.09 -11.20
C GLU A 184 45.62 -14.12 -10.03
N ARG A 185 45.01 -12.93 -10.10
CA ARG A 185 44.72 -12.12 -8.91
C ARG A 185 43.33 -11.51 -9.06
N ASN A 186 42.41 -12.00 -8.23
CA ASN A 186 41.16 -11.34 -7.87
C ASN A 186 41.43 -9.86 -7.55
N GLN A 187 40.91 -8.96 -8.37
CA GLN A 187 40.80 -7.54 -8.03
C GLN A 187 39.32 -7.18 -7.95
N ILE A 188 38.84 -7.10 -6.71
CA ILE A 188 37.62 -6.40 -6.34
C ILE A 188 37.90 -4.92 -6.59
N SER A 189 37.45 -4.37 -7.73
CA SER A 189 37.50 -2.93 -7.95
C SER A 189 36.24 -2.30 -7.34
N SER A 190 36.42 -1.48 -6.31
CA SER A 190 35.38 -0.56 -5.83
C SER A 190 35.08 0.44 -6.95
N CYS A 191 33.97 0.30 -7.65
CA CYS A 191 33.53 1.28 -8.64
C CYS A 191 32.68 2.36 -7.96
N ASN A 192 33.10 3.61 -8.14
CA ASN A 192 32.50 4.82 -7.61
C ASN A 192 31.03 4.95 -8.00
N ILE A 193 30.24 5.43 -7.04
CA ILE A 193 28.82 5.75 -7.18
C ILE A 193 28.69 7.06 -7.95
N GLU A 194 28.20 7.00 -9.18
CA GLU A 194 27.62 8.16 -9.87
C GLU A 194 26.10 8.08 -9.81
N SER A 195 25.49 9.14 -9.28
CA SER A 195 24.03 9.32 -9.25
C SER A 195 23.54 9.59 -10.67
N VAL A 196 22.80 8.66 -11.27
CA VAL A 196 22.12 8.90 -12.55
C VAL A 196 20.66 9.22 -12.29
N ALA A 197 20.26 10.44 -12.64
CA ALA A 197 18.88 10.89 -12.68
C ALA A 197 18.20 10.46 -13.99
N SER A 198 16.97 9.96 -13.84
CA SER A 198 15.86 9.87 -14.81
C SER A 198 16.04 9.14 -16.14
N SER A 199 15.12 8.21 -16.44
CA SER A 199 14.19 8.31 -17.58
C SER A 199 13.16 7.19 -17.55
N ASN A 200 11.89 7.57 -17.70
CA ASN A 200 10.73 6.68 -17.78
C ASN A 200 10.75 5.86 -19.07
N ASN A 201 10.52 4.55 -18.97
CA ASN A 201 9.82 3.74 -19.98
C ASN A 201 9.22 2.52 -19.29
N ILE A 202 7.89 2.57 -19.11
CA ILE A 202 7.10 1.46 -18.57
C ILE A 202 6.86 0.48 -19.74
N HIS A 203 7.35 -0.74 -19.60
CA HIS A 203 6.83 -1.89 -20.33
C HIS A 203 5.97 -2.68 -19.35
N ASP A 204 4.68 -2.76 -19.67
CA ASP A 204 3.70 -3.59 -19.00
C ASP A 204 3.96 -5.04 -19.37
N ASP A 205 4.51 -5.82 -18.44
CA ASP A 205 4.42 -7.28 -18.51
C ASP A 205 3.16 -7.71 -17.73
N GLN A 206 2.17 -8.19 -18.50
CA GLN A 206 0.94 -8.77 -18.01
C GLN A 206 1.21 -10.17 -17.43
N ASP A 207 1.29 -10.28 -16.11
CA ASP A 207 1.08 -11.56 -15.44
C ASP A 207 -0.43 -11.78 -15.21
N SER A 208 -1.03 -12.52 -16.13
CA SER A 208 -2.39 -13.06 -16.03
C SER A 208 -2.44 -14.14 -14.96
N PHE A 209 -3.18 -13.87 -13.87
CA PHE A 209 -3.59 -14.90 -12.92
C PHE A 209 -5.09 -15.15 -13.10
N ASP A 210 -5.42 -16.27 -13.73
CA ASP A 210 -6.78 -16.83 -13.75
C ASP A 210 -7.15 -17.28 -12.33
N ILE A 211 -8.17 -16.63 -11.74
CA ILE A 211 -8.80 -17.10 -10.51
C ILE A 211 -10.03 -17.91 -10.93
N ASP A 212 -9.93 -19.22 -10.75
CA ASP A 212 -10.98 -20.20 -11.03
C ASP A 212 -12.16 -20.00 -10.06
N ASP A 213 -13.31 -19.57 -10.57
CA ASP A 213 -14.56 -19.36 -9.83
C ASP A 213 -15.18 -20.72 -9.43
N LYS A 214 -14.72 -21.30 -8.33
CA LYS A 214 -15.43 -22.41 -7.66
C LYS A 214 -15.61 -22.15 -6.17
N ILE A 215 -16.80 -21.67 -5.83
CA ILE A 215 -17.31 -21.56 -4.46
C ILE A 215 -17.63 -22.97 -3.91
N PRO A 216 -17.04 -23.43 -2.79
CA PRO A 216 -17.53 -24.59 -2.08
C PRO A 216 -18.64 -24.18 -1.10
N HIS A 217 -19.85 -24.65 -1.34
CA HIS A 217 -21.00 -24.49 -0.47
C HIS A 217 -20.83 -25.34 0.80
N MET A 218 -20.49 -24.72 1.94
CA MET A 218 -20.44 -25.39 3.25
C MET A 218 -21.59 -24.89 4.13
N LEU A 219 -22.62 -25.72 4.28
CA LEU A 219 -23.75 -25.54 5.21
C LEU A 219 -23.30 -25.88 6.64
N GLY A 220 -23.01 -24.84 7.44
CA GLY A 220 -22.86 -24.97 8.89
C GLY A 220 -24.19 -24.71 9.61
N LYS A 221 -24.71 -25.72 10.31
CA LYS A 221 -25.96 -25.63 11.09
C LYS A 221 -25.83 -24.62 12.24
N ARG A 222 -26.72 -23.62 12.26
CA ARG A 222 -26.88 -22.63 13.32
C ARG A 222 -27.46 -23.29 14.58
N LYS A 223 -26.77 -23.16 15.72
CA LYS A 223 -27.29 -23.50 17.04
C LYS A 223 -28.12 -22.32 17.56
N GLU A 224 -29.43 -22.49 17.65
CA GLU A 224 -30.32 -21.49 18.25
C GLU A 224 -30.04 -21.37 19.76
N ARG A 225 -30.00 -20.13 20.27
CA ARG A 225 -29.97 -19.84 21.71
C ARG A 225 -31.37 -19.42 22.15
N SER A 226 -31.83 -20.04 23.24
CA SER A 226 -33.15 -19.91 23.86
C SER A 226 -33.46 -18.49 24.33
N PRO A 227 -34.76 -18.10 24.40
CA PRO A 227 -35.17 -16.76 24.83
C PRO A 227 -35.06 -16.58 26.35
N PRO A 228 -35.01 -15.32 26.85
CA PRO A 228 -34.86 -15.04 28.28
C PRO A 228 -36.17 -15.27 29.05
N HIS A 229 -36.06 -15.87 30.24
CA HIS A 229 -37.16 -16.03 31.18
C HIS A 229 -37.57 -14.67 31.78
N THR A 230 -38.78 -14.23 31.45
CA THR A 230 -39.52 -13.22 32.22
C THR A 230 -40.22 -13.92 33.38
N GLY A 231 -39.91 -13.52 34.61
CA GLY A 231 -40.69 -13.85 35.81
C GLY A 231 -41.00 -12.58 36.58
N LEU A 232 -42.27 -12.17 36.57
CA LEU A 232 -42.83 -11.15 37.45
C LEU A 232 -43.33 -11.80 38.77
N SER A 233 -42.98 -11.13 39.87
CA SER A 233 -43.67 -10.95 41.17
C SER A 233 -44.64 -12.01 41.73
N SER A 234 -44.44 -12.36 43.01
CA SER A 234 -45.43 -12.06 44.07
C SER A 234 -44.95 -12.48 45.47
N SER A 235 -45.24 -11.60 46.44
CA SER A 235 -45.25 -11.75 47.91
C SER A 235 -43.94 -11.52 48.66
#